data_AF-A0A2B7ZW74-F1
#
_entry.id   AF-A0A2B7ZW74-F1
#
_cell.length_a   1.000
_cell.length_b   1.000
_cell.length_c   1.000
_cell.angle_alpha   90.00
_cell.angle_beta   90.00
_cell.angle_gamma   90.00
#
_symmetry.space_group_name_H-M   'P 1'
#
loop_
_entity.id
_entity.type
_entity.pdbx_description
1 polymer ?
#
loop_
_entity_poly.entity_id
_entity_poly.type
_entity_poly.pdbx_seq_one_letter_code
_entity_poly.pdbx_strand_id
1 'polypeptide(L)'
;LTNRERARLQTFPDDFIFCGSRESVRKQIGMAVPPRGVKNVFDAILKTVAHIPYDGIDSNIETKNKVLFGNLAIAPSEKYVTA
;
A
#
# COMPACT_ATOMS: atom_id res chain seq x y z
N LEU A 1 -3.52 14.80 21.41
CA LEU A 1 -4.14 14.47 20.10
C LEU A 1 -5.60 14.11 20.28
N THR A 2 -6.50 14.95 19.77
CA THR A 2 -7.93 14.65 19.59
C THR A 2 -8.12 13.57 18.52
N ASN A 3 -9.32 12.99 18.41
CA ASN A 3 -9.62 12.05 17.33
C ASN A 3 -9.45 12.71 15.96
N ARG A 4 -9.86 13.98 15.83
CA ARG A 4 -9.73 14.73 14.57
C ARG A 4 -8.27 14.96 14.18
N GLU A 5 -7.41 15.31 15.14
CA GLU A 5 -5.98 15.48 14.90
C GLU A 5 -5.31 14.17 14.47
N ARG A 6 -5.65 13.03 15.09
CA ARG A 6 -5.14 11.72 14.64
C ARG A 6 -5.61 11.36 13.24
N ALA A 7 -6.86 11.65 12.91
CA ALA A 7 -7.38 11.39 11.58
C ALA A 7 -6.72 12.29 10.52
N ARG A 8 -6.34 13.53 10.85
CA ARG A 8 -5.51 14.39 9.99
C ARG A 8 -4.12 13.81 9.76
N LEU A 9 -3.47 13.26 10.79
CA LEU A 9 -2.18 12.56 10.64
C LEU A 9 -2.31 11.36 9.70
N GLN A 10 -3.42 10.64 9.78
CA GLN A 10 -3.79 9.59 8.84
C GLN A 10 -4.33 10.12 7.51
N THR A 11 -4.24 11.43 7.23
CA THR A 11 -4.65 12.07 5.97
C THR A 11 -6.14 11.93 5.61
N PHE A 12 -7.01 11.64 6.57
CA PHE A 12 -8.45 11.69 6.36
C PHE A 12 -8.92 13.14 6.20
N PRO A 13 -9.86 13.41 5.28
CA PRO A 13 -10.55 14.69 5.19
C PRO A 13 -11.16 15.12 6.52
N ASP A 14 -11.26 16.43 6.75
CA ASP A 14 -11.76 16.99 8.01
C ASP A 14 -13.26 16.73 8.21
N ASP A 15 -14.01 16.61 7.11
CA ASP A 15 -15.42 16.25 7.02
C ASP A 15 -15.67 14.74 7.03
N PHE A 16 -14.62 13.91 7.07
CA PHE A 16 -14.79 12.46 7.19
C PHE A 16 -15.38 12.07 8.55
N ILE A 17 -16.52 11.38 8.52
CA ILE A 17 -17.26 10.95 9.71
C ILE A 17 -16.88 9.50 10.06
N PHE A 18 -16.37 9.31 11.27
CA PHE A 18 -16.15 7.97 11.84
C PHE A 18 -17.37 7.57 12.69
N CYS A 19 -17.90 6.39 12.46
CA CYS A 19 -19.12 5.90 13.11
C CYS A 19 -18.82 4.93 14.27
N GLY A 20 -19.71 4.91 15.27
CA GLY A 20 -19.65 4.00 16.42
C GLY A 20 -19.20 4.67 17.72
N SER A 21 -18.85 3.85 18.72
CA SER A 21 -18.40 4.36 20.03
C SER A 21 -17.06 5.09 19.92
N ARG A 22 -16.72 5.90 20.93
CA ARG A 22 -15.46 6.65 20.98
C ARG A 22 -14.24 5.73 20.88
N GLU A 23 -14.31 4.56 21.50
CA GLU A 23 -13.27 3.53 21.49
C GLU A 23 -13.16 2.88 20.11
N SER A 24 -14.31 2.60 19.46
CA SER A 24 -14.34 2.08 18.09
C SER A 24 -13.71 3.08 17.12
N VAL A 25 -14.09 4.36 17.19
CA VAL A 25 -13.51 5.42 16.36
C VAL A 25 -12.01 5.55 16.59
N ARG A 26 -11.54 5.45 17.84
CA ARG A 26 -10.11 5.48 18.15
C ARG A 26 -9.34 4.32 17.51
N LYS A 27 -9.92 3.12 17.49
CA LYS A 27 -9.33 1.95 16.82
C LYS A 27 -9.30 2.12 15.29
N GLN A 28 -10.43 2.56 14.71
CA GLN A 28 -10.52 2.84 13.27
C GLN A 28 -9.43 3.82 12.83
N ILE A 29 -9.25 4.93 13.54
CA ILE A 29 -8.20 5.92 13.21
C ILE A 29 -6.80 5.37 13.48
N GLY A 30 -6.60 4.66 14.59
CA GLY A 30 -5.28 4.15 14.97
C GLY A 30 -4.74 3.07 14.03
N MET A 31 -5.62 2.28 13.41
CA MET A 31 -5.26 1.15 12.55
C MET A 31 -5.52 1.41 11.07
N ALA A 32 -6.04 2.58 10.70
CA ALA A 32 -6.31 2.91 9.31
C ALA A 32 -5.03 3.03 8.49
N VAL A 33 -5.15 2.71 7.20
CA VAL A 33 -4.17 3.08 6.18
C VAL A 33 -4.48 4.52 5.72
N PRO A 34 -3.48 5.43 5.65
CA PRO A 34 -3.73 6.80 5.23
C PRO A 34 -4.25 6.91 3.77
N PRO A 35 -5.37 7.61 3.49
CA PRO A 35 -5.88 7.78 2.13
C PRO A 35 -4.88 8.37 1.13
N ARG A 36 -4.08 9.36 1.53
CA ARG A 36 -3.05 9.92 0.64
C ARG A 36 -1.88 8.96 0.40
N GLY A 37 -1.54 8.12 1.39
CA GLY A 37 -0.48 7.13 1.26
C GLY A 37 -0.86 6.02 0.28
N VAL A 38 -2.09 5.52 0.38
CA VAL A 38 -2.58 4.42 -0.46
C VAL A 38 -2.83 4.85 -1.92
N LYS A 39 -3.07 6.14 -2.17
CA LYS A 39 -3.27 6.69 -3.53
C LYS A 39 -2.15 6.29 -4.49
N ASN A 40 -0.88 6.50 -4.11
CA ASN A 40 0.25 6.21 -5.00
C ASN A 40 0.39 4.70 -5.28
N VAL A 41 0.07 3.86 -4.29
CA VAL A 41 0.09 2.39 -4.44
C VAL A 41 -0.98 1.94 -5.43
N PHE A 42 -2.21 2.44 -5.28
CA PHE A 42 -3.29 2.11 -6.21
C PHE A 42 -3.05 2.69 -7.60
N ASP A 43 -2.54 3.92 -7.71
CA ASP A 43 -2.19 4.51 -9.01
C ASP A 43 -1.19 3.63 -9.76
N ALA A 44 -0.17 3.09 -9.07
CA ALA A 44 0.77 2.14 -9.66
C ALA A 44 0.09 0.83 -10.08
N ILE A 45 -0.71 0.22 -9.20
CA ILE A 45 -1.45 -1.02 -9.50
C ILE A 45 -2.35 -0.85 -10.74
N LEU A 46 -3.11 0.25 -10.80
CA LEU A 46 -4.01 0.53 -11.91
C LEU A 46 -3.24 0.73 -13.22
N LYS A 47 -2.12 1.45 -13.19
CA LYS A 47 -1.26 1.61 -14.37
C LYS A 47 -0.67 0.27 -14.82
N THR A 48 -0.26 -0.60 -13.90
CA THR A 48 0.18 -1.97 -14.22
C THR A 48 -0.91 -2.76 -14.93
N VAL A 49 -2.13 -2.77 -14.38
CA VAL A 49 -3.27 -3.49 -14.96
C VAL A 49 -3.66 -2.91 -16.33
N ALA A 50 -3.52 -1.60 -16.52
CA ALA A 50 -3.79 -0.92 -17.78
C ALA A 50 -2.62 -0.96 -18.79
N HIS A 51 -1.50 -1.62 -18.47
CA HIS A 51 -0.27 -1.62 -19.26
C HIS A 51 0.29 -0.20 -19.58
N ILE A 52 0.03 0.76 -18.69
CA ILE A 52 0.56 2.12 -18.79
C ILE A 52 1.90 2.16 -18.04
N PRO A 53 3.01 2.58 -18.67
CA PRO A 53 4.29 2.69 -17.98
C PRO A 53 4.25 3.78 -16.90
N TYR A 54 4.97 3.56 -15.80
CA TYR A 54 5.12 4.52 -14.72
C TYR A 54 6.48 4.38 -14.05
N ASP A 55 6.93 5.47 -13.42
CA ASP A 55 8.19 5.49 -12.68
C ASP A 55 8.13 4.50 -11.52
N GLY A 56 9.07 3.56 -11.53
CA GLY A 56 9.22 2.54 -10.51
C GLY A 56 10.69 2.20 -10.32
N ILE A 57 10.97 1.50 -9.22
CA ILE A 57 12.26 0.85 -9.02
C ILE A 57 12.07 -0.64 -9.23
N ASP A 58 13.14 -1.32 -9.63
CA ASP A 58 13.12 -2.78 -9.70
C ASP A 58 12.84 -3.37 -8.31
N SER A 59 12.05 -4.44 -8.29
CA SER A 59 11.76 -5.17 -7.05
C SER A 59 13.06 -5.68 -6.44
N ASN A 60 13.34 -5.30 -5.20
CA ASN A 60 14.45 -5.87 -4.42
C ASN A 60 14.09 -7.23 -3.80
N ILE A 61 12.85 -7.69 -3.97
CA ILE A 61 12.39 -9.01 -3.55
C ILE A 61 12.36 -9.91 -4.78
N GLU A 62 13.23 -10.90 -4.80
CA GLU A 62 13.17 -12.03 -5.72
C GLU A 62 12.11 -13.01 -5.22
N THR A 63 10.89 -12.94 -5.76
CA THR A 63 9.81 -13.86 -5.35
C THR A 63 9.98 -15.22 -6.03
N LYS A 64 10.36 -16.24 -5.24
CA LYS A 64 10.52 -17.63 -5.70
C LYS A 64 9.18 -18.40 -5.80
N ASN A 65 8.07 -17.79 -5.43
CA ASN A 65 6.79 -18.50 -5.29
C ASN A 65 5.98 -18.50 -6.59
N LYS A 66 6.34 -19.43 -7.48
CA LYS A 66 5.61 -19.74 -8.72
C LYS A 66 4.12 -20.03 -8.50
N VAL A 67 3.72 -20.47 -7.30
CA VAL A 67 2.32 -20.79 -6.99
C VAL A 67 1.49 -19.52 -6.79
N LEU A 68 2.04 -18.49 -6.15
CA LEU A 68 1.34 -17.22 -5.88
C LEU A 68 1.43 -16.22 -7.03
N PHE A 69 2.57 -16.20 -7.74
CA PHE A 69 2.86 -15.18 -8.74
C PHE A 69 2.92 -15.73 -10.18
N GLY A 70 2.77 -17.05 -10.39
CA GLY A 70 2.72 -17.64 -11.72
C GLY A 70 3.84 -17.16 -12.64
N ASN A 71 3.46 -16.59 -13.79
CA ASN A 71 4.38 -16.05 -14.81
C ASN A 71 4.90 -14.63 -14.49
N LEU A 72 4.45 -14.00 -13.39
CA LEU A 72 4.96 -12.71 -12.91
C LEU A 72 6.24 -12.85 -12.09
N ALA A 73 6.67 -14.08 -11.79
CA ALA A 73 7.97 -14.32 -11.18
C ALA A 73 9.08 -14.00 -12.20
N ILE A 74 9.80 -12.91 -11.97
CA ILE A 74 10.96 -12.52 -12.78
C ILE A 74 12.08 -13.55 -12.53
N ALA A 75 12.73 -14.02 -13.59
CA ALA A 75 13.90 -14.89 -13.46
C ALA A 75 15.03 -14.12 -12.74
N PRO A 76 15.72 -14.74 -11.76
CA PRO A 76 16.67 -14.03 -10.92
C PRO A 76 17.85 -13.49 -11.73
N SER A 77 18.41 -12.36 -11.27
CA SER A 77 19.66 -11.84 -11.82
C SER A 77 20.86 -12.65 -11.30
N GLU A 78 21.85 -12.91 -12.15
CA GLU A 78 23.03 -13.75 -11.81
C GLU A 78 23.80 -13.27 -10.56
N LYS A 79 23.64 -12.00 -10.17
CA LYS A 79 24.33 -11.37 -9.04
C LYS A 79 24.02 -11.96 -7.67
N TYR A 80 22.94 -12.74 -7.51
CA TYR A 80 22.54 -13.33 -6.23
C TYR A 80 22.52 -14.87 -6.26
N VAL A 81 23.11 -15.49 -7.29
CA VAL A 81 23.10 -16.96 -7.50
C VAL A 81 24.29 -17.68 -6.82
N THR A 82 25.23 -16.97 -6.20
CA THR A 82 26.40 -17.61 -5.58
C THR A 82 26.16 -17.98 -4.11
N ALA A 83 25.97 -19.30 -3.93
CA ALA A 83 26.18 -20.19 -2.77
C ALA A 83 25.94 -19.67 -1.34
#